data_AF-A0A1Q3LGN6-F1
#
_entry.id   AF-A0A1Q3LGN6-F1
#
_cell.length_a   1.000
_cell.length_b   1.000
_cell.length_c   1.000
_cell.angle_alpha   90.00
_cell.angle_beta   90.00
_cell.angle_gamma   90.00
#
_symmetry.space_group_name_H-M   'P 1'
#
loop_
_entity.id
_entity.type
_entity.pdbx_description
1 polymer ?
#
loop_
_entity_poly.entity_id
_entity_poly.type
_entity_poly.pdbx_seq_one_letter_code
_entity_poly.pdbx_strand_id
1 'polypeptide(L)' 'MILKMSEMERRSGLSRYTLMRALKAGKLHGMHTGVNGTWRVREECFENWLEGERCAHQAVAA' A
#
# COMPACT_ATOMS: atom_id res chain seq x y z
N MET A 1 8.79 -8.60 -1.01
CA MET A 1 7.97 -9.24 0.04
C MET A 1 6.51 -8.75 -0.02
N ILE A 2 5.54 -9.40 0.66
CA ILE A 2 4.18 -8.85 0.85
C ILE A 2 4.04 -8.26 2.26
N LEU A 3 3.76 -6.98 2.35
CA LEU A 3 3.56 -6.23 3.59
C LEU A 3 2.10 -6.30 4.04
N LYS A 4 1.93 -6.45 5.35
CA LYS A 4 0.67 -6.26 6.07
C LYS A 4 0.63 -4.85 6.65
N MET A 5 -0.56 -4.41 7.07
CA MET A 5 -0.75 -3.09 7.68
C MET A 5 0.24 -2.79 8.82
N SER A 6 0.37 -3.71 9.79
CA SER A 6 1.26 -3.52 10.94
C SER A 6 2.74 -3.40 10.56
N GLU A 7 3.17 -4.01 9.46
CA GLU A 7 4.53 -3.88 8.94
C GLU A 7 4.74 -2.49 8.33
N MET A 8 3.76 -2.02 7.55
CA MET A 8 3.80 -0.67 6.95
C MET A 8 3.80 0.42 8.03
N GLU A 9 3.01 0.26 9.08
CA GLU A 9 2.99 1.19 10.23
C GLU A 9 4.37 1.26 10.88
N ARG A 10 4.98 0.10 11.18
CA ARG A 10 6.31 0.05 11.81
C ARG A 10 7.39 0.68 10.94
N ARG A 11 7.38 0.43 9.63
CA ARG A 11 8.41 0.91 8.70
C ARG A 11 8.32 2.39 8.39
N SER A 12 7.10 2.93 8.24
CA SER A 12 6.90 4.34 7.86
C SER A 12 6.69 5.28 9.03
N GLY A 13 6.36 4.76 10.22
CA GLY A 13 5.89 5.57 11.35
C GLY A 13 4.51 6.21 11.12
N LEU A 14 3.86 5.92 9.99
CA LEU A 14 2.54 6.47 9.67
C LEU A 14 1.43 5.67 10.35
N SER A 15 0.38 6.36 10.76
CA SER A 15 -0.80 5.71 11.33
C SER A 15 -1.48 4.80 10.31
N ARG A 16 -2.11 3.72 10.78
CA ARG A 16 -3.05 2.90 9.99
C ARG A 16 -4.05 3.73 9.21
N TYR A 17 -4.56 4.80 9.79
CA TYR A 17 -5.54 5.66 9.12
C TYR A 17 -4.96 6.31 7.85
N THR A 18 -3.74 6.84 7.93
CA THR A 18 -3.03 7.43 6.77
C THR A 18 -2.81 6.39 5.68
N LEU A 19 -2.30 5.21 6.04
CA LEU A 19 -2.06 4.12 5.10
C LEU A 19 -3.36 3.63 4.44
N MET A 20 -4.42 3.45 5.22
CA MET A 20 -5.74 3.07 4.71
C MET A 20 -6.32 4.12 3.77
N ARG A 21 -6.16 5.41 4.05
CA ARG A 21 -6.58 6.47 3.13
C ARG A 21 -5.81 6.42 1.83
N ALA A 22 -4.51 6.19 1.87
CA ALA A 22 -3.68 6.08 0.67
C ALA A 22 -4.10 4.88 -0.21
N LEU A 23 -4.36 3.72 0.42
CA LEU A 23 -4.84 2.51 -0.26
C LEU A 23 -6.22 2.72 -0.90
N LYS A 24 -7.18 3.25 -0.12
CA LYS A 24 -8.55 3.51 -0.61
C LYS A 24 -8.60 4.56 -1.72
N ALA A 25 -7.71 5.55 -1.68
CA ALA A 25 -7.59 6.57 -2.71
C ALA A 25 -6.79 6.10 -3.93
N GLY A 26 -6.27 4.86 -3.93
CA GLY A 26 -5.40 4.34 -4.98
C GLY A 26 -4.04 5.03 -5.06
N LYS A 27 -3.64 5.84 -4.07
CA LYS A 27 -2.31 6.48 -4.03
C LYS A 27 -1.23 5.49 -3.66
N LEU A 28 -1.55 4.55 -2.77
CA LEU A 28 -0.72 3.40 -2.46
C LEU A 28 -1.31 2.19 -3.16
N HIS A 29 -0.54 1.55 -4.02
CA HIS A 29 -1.00 0.37 -4.73
C HIS A 29 -0.99 -0.87 -3.83
N GLY A 30 -2.16 -1.46 -3.62
CA GLY A 30 -2.34 -2.67 -2.83
C GLY A 30 -3.57 -3.46 -3.25
N MET A 31 -3.69 -4.67 -2.73
CA MET A 31 -4.79 -5.60 -3.00
C MET A 31 -5.60 -5.84 -1.73
N HIS A 32 -6.93 -5.80 -1.85
CA HIS A 32 -7.87 -6.08 -0.77
C HIS A 32 -8.51 -7.46 -0.95
N THR A 33 -8.40 -8.34 0.04
CA THR A 33 -8.86 -9.73 -0.08
C THR A 33 -10.31 -9.91 0.39
N GLY A 34 -11.30 -9.45 -0.38
CA GLY A 34 -12.73 -9.68 -0.11
C GLY A 34 -13.40 -8.69 0.86
N VAL A 35 -14.65 -8.94 1.24
CA VAL A 35 -15.52 -7.97 1.96
C VAL A 35 -14.97 -7.57 3.35
N ASN A 36 -14.34 -8.51 4.07
CA ASN A 36 -13.65 -8.28 5.35
C ASN A 36 -12.13 -8.49 5.22
N GLY A 37 -11.62 -8.24 4.01
CA GLY A 37 -10.26 -8.53 3.64
C GLY A 37 -9.22 -7.72 4.41
N THR A 38 -7.98 -8.21 4.36
CA THR A 38 -6.83 -7.42 4.79
C THR A 38 -6.16 -6.83 3.55
N TRP A 39 -5.69 -5.59 3.66
CA TRP A 39 -4.84 -5.00 2.64
C TRP A 39 -3.47 -5.68 2.61
N ARG A 40 -3.07 -6.08 1.41
CA ARG A 40 -1.76 -6.65 1.11
C ARG A 40 -1.06 -5.75 0.10
N VAL A 41 0.15 -5.32 0.44
CA VAL A 41 0.91 -4.38 -0.37
C VAL A 41 2.24 -5.04 -0.72
N ARG A 42 2.64 -4.99 -2.00
CA ARG A 42 3.99 -5.41 -2.38
C ARG A 42 4.98 -4.39 -1.82
N GLU A 43 6.08 -4.88 -1.29
CA GLU A 43 7.13 -4.04 -0.72
C GLU A 43 7.58 -2.91 -1.66
N GLU A 44 7.85 -3.22 -2.92
CA GLU A 44 8.19 -2.24 -3.95
C GLU A 44 7.09 -1.16 -4.16
N CYS A 45 5.80 -1.51 -4.02
CA CYS A 45 4.71 -0.54 -4.14
C CYS A 45 4.70 0.42 -2.95
N PHE A 46 5.08 -0.10 -1.78
CA PHE A 46 5.16 0.69 -0.56
C PHE A 46 6.38 1.62 -0.56
N GLU A 47 7.54 1.12 -0.99
CA GLU A 47 8.78 1.91 -1.08
C GLU A 47 8.64 3.04 -2.10
N ASN A 48 8.21 2.74 -3.33
CA ASN A 48 7.95 3.76 -4.34
C ASN A 48 6.96 4.82 -3.82
N TRP A 49 5.91 4.41 -3.12
CA TRP A 49 4.95 5.35 -2.55
C TRP A 49 5.54 6.26 -1.48
N LEU A 50 6.43 5.73 -0.62
CA LEU A 50 7.15 6.54 0.37
C LEU A 50 8.11 7.54 -0.29
N GLU A 51 8.72 7.17 -1.41
CA GLU A 51 9.59 8.02 -2.22
C GLU A 51 8.81 9.01 -3.10
N GLY A 52 7.47 8.90 -3.15
CA GLY A 52 6.62 9.73 -3.99
C GLY A 52 6.60 9.32 -5.46
N GLU A 53 7.14 8.15 -5.79
CA GLU A 53 7.18 7.58 -7.13
C GLU A 53 5.98 6.67 -7.43
N ARG A 54 5.68 6.47 -8.71
CA ARG A 54 4.66 5.51 -9.14
C ARG A 54 5.27 4.12 -9.27
N CYS A 55 4.64 3.13 -8.67
CA CYS A 55 5.08 1.74 -8.86
C CYS A 55 4.66 1.21 -10.24
N ALA A 56 5.50 0.37 -10.86
CA ALA A 56 5.23 -0.24 -12.16
C ALA A 56 3.89 -1.00 -12.21
N HIS A 57 3.53 -1.66 -11.10
CA HIS A 57 2.28 -2.39 -10.99
C HIS A 57 1.02 -1.51 -11.07
N GLN A 58 1.13 -0.24 -10.67
CA GLN A 58 0.05 0.72 -10.80
C GLN A 58 -0.05 1.28 -12.22
N ALA A 59 1.05 1.28 -12.97
CA ALA A 59 1.07 1.71 -14.38
C ALA A 59 0.45 0.69 -15.34
N VAL A 60 0.36 -0.60 -14.96
CA VAL A 60 -0.18 -1.69 -15.79
C VAL A 60 -1.72 -1.77 -15.75
N ALA A 61 -2.39 -0.92 -14.97
CA ALA A 61 -3.86 -0.89 -14.88
C ALA A 61 -4.53 0.01 -15.95
N ALA A 62 -3.99 0.04 -17.18
CA ALA A 62 -4.55 0.75 -18.33
C ALA A 62 -5.21 -0.21 -19.33
#